data_AF-A0A7S3BDP4-F1
#
_entry.id   AF-A0A7S3BDP4-F1
#
_cell.length_a   1.000
_cell.length_b   1.000
_cell.length_c   1.000
_cell.angle_alpha   90.00
_cell.angle_beta   90.00
_cell.angle_gamma   90.00
#
_symmetry.space_group_name_H-M   'P 1'
#
loop_
_entity.id
_entity.type
_entity.pdbx_description
1 polymer ?
#
loop_
_entity_poly.entity_id
_entity_poly.type
_entity_poly.pdbx_seq_one_letter_code
_entity_poly.pdbx_strand_id
1 'polypeptide(L)'
;MAYASCARSSAVSVTSCRPAARRRAARSADMPLAGPGPGTALMVAPSQLEARVAEGWTLVDIRDERQHANARLKAAAHVPLFVADESQGASVLGRKAVVFGTIGWWGGQGLTKENRDFVSGIEAAALKAGGRASAKVLLVCQTGLRSEVAAQRLLAMGFGQVAYVVGGLNEARGLSLDTEGEMDIWDAGKGGLSQYFQTIIRVLLVVLAVAYVALEFMKDGQ
;
A
#
# COMPACT_ATOMS: atom_id res chain seq x y z
N MET A 1 7.17 -58.36 37.96
CA MET A 1 8.53 -58.00 38.42
C MET A 1 9.46 -58.01 37.22
N ALA A 2 10.46 -57.11 37.23
CA ALA A 2 11.60 -56.96 36.32
C ALA A 2 11.42 -56.07 35.07
N TYR A 3 11.71 -54.78 35.27
CA TYR A 3 12.35 -53.86 34.31
C TYR A 3 13.77 -54.35 33.94
N ALA A 4 14.27 -54.03 32.74
CA ALA A 4 15.67 -53.72 32.38
C ALA A 4 15.85 -53.83 30.85
N SER A 5 16.69 -53.08 30.13
CA SER A 5 17.60 -51.97 30.41
C SER A 5 18.19 -51.53 29.05
N CYS A 6 18.56 -50.26 28.93
CA CYS A 6 19.43 -49.71 27.88
C CYS A 6 20.76 -50.47 27.76
N ALA A 7 21.31 -50.52 26.54
CA ALA A 7 22.74 -50.60 26.29
C ALA A 7 23.12 -49.65 25.14
N ARG A 8 24.16 -48.85 25.36
CA ARG A 8 24.72 -47.86 24.43
C ARG A 8 25.77 -48.47 23.51
N SER A 9 25.91 -47.80 22.37
CA SER A 9 27.14 -47.50 21.64
C SER A 9 27.64 -48.51 20.61
N SER A 10 27.57 -48.15 19.33
CA SER A 10 28.77 -47.90 18.51
C SER A 10 28.40 -47.16 17.21
N ALA A 11 29.31 -46.32 16.75
CA ALA A 11 29.16 -45.32 15.69
C ALA A 11 28.84 -45.88 14.30
N VAL A 12 28.26 -45.05 13.43
CA VAL A 12 28.79 -44.65 12.11
C VAL A 12 27.72 -43.85 11.34
N SER A 13 28.10 -42.61 10.97
CA SER A 13 27.64 -41.79 9.84
C SER A 13 26.12 -41.70 9.57
N VAL A 14 25.45 -40.73 10.22
CA VAL A 14 24.22 -40.16 9.64
C VAL A 14 24.60 -38.86 8.95
N THR A 15 24.64 -38.98 7.64
CA THR A 15 24.65 -37.94 6.61
C THR A 15 23.95 -36.68 7.13
N SER A 16 24.70 -35.58 7.20
CA SER A 16 24.12 -34.28 7.52
C SER A 16 23.15 -33.89 6.40
N CYS A 17 21.86 -34.13 6.61
CA CYS A 17 20.82 -33.52 5.80
C CYS A 17 20.85 -32.02 6.08
N ARG A 18 21.62 -31.28 5.29
CA ARG A 18 21.52 -29.82 5.20
C ARG A 18 20.10 -29.48 4.75
N PRO A 19 19.28 -28.74 5.53
CA PRO A 19 18.02 -28.22 5.00
C PRO A 19 18.36 -27.00 4.14
N ALA A 20 18.76 -27.22 2.89
CA ALA A 20 19.05 -26.17 1.92
C ALA A 20 17.79 -25.57 1.26
N ALA A 21 16.58 -25.92 1.71
CA ALA A 21 15.33 -25.56 1.04
C ALA A 21 14.31 -24.78 1.91
N ARG A 22 14.67 -24.31 3.12
CA ARG A 22 13.76 -23.54 3.99
C ARG A 22 13.98 -22.02 4.03
N ARG A 23 14.75 -21.44 3.11
CA ARG A 23 15.12 -20.01 3.16
C ARG A 23 14.45 -19.09 2.12
N ARG A 24 13.43 -19.53 1.37
CA ARG A 24 12.69 -18.65 0.43
C ARG A 24 11.18 -18.49 0.67
N ALA A 25 10.55 -19.30 1.52
CA ALA A 25 9.11 -19.20 1.76
C ALA A 25 8.71 -18.19 2.86
N ALA A 26 9.68 -17.60 3.58
CA ALA A 26 9.41 -16.81 4.78
C ALA A 26 9.36 -15.28 4.55
N ARG A 27 9.29 -14.80 3.30
CA ARG A 27 9.17 -13.36 2.99
C ARG A 27 7.78 -12.93 2.52
N SER A 28 6.82 -13.85 2.46
CA SER A 28 5.47 -13.64 1.92
C SER A 28 4.38 -14.12 2.86
N ALA A 29 4.66 -14.24 4.16
CA ALA A 29 3.65 -14.60 5.15
C ALA A 29 3.12 -13.31 5.76
N ASP A 30 1.80 -13.16 5.76
CA ASP A 30 1.15 -12.03 6.38
C ASP A 30 1.53 -11.94 7.85
N MET A 31 1.93 -10.75 8.29
CA MET A 31 2.37 -10.56 9.66
C MET A 31 1.24 -9.95 10.49
N PRO A 32 0.85 -10.57 11.61
CA PRO A 32 -0.09 -9.95 12.51
C PRO A 32 0.57 -8.74 13.18
N LEU A 33 -0.12 -7.61 13.16
CA LEU A 33 0.17 -6.42 13.93
C LEU A 33 -0.79 -6.39 15.12
N ALA A 34 -0.24 -6.38 16.33
CA ALA A 34 -1.01 -6.11 17.53
C ALA A 34 -1.42 -4.63 17.52
N GLY A 35 -2.72 -4.37 17.54
CA GLY A 35 -3.25 -3.00 17.59
C GLY A 35 -3.79 -2.63 18.97
N PRO A 36 -4.27 -1.39 19.13
CA PRO A 36 -4.79 -0.87 20.41
C PRO A 36 -6.14 -1.47 20.84
N GLY A 37 -6.72 -2.38 20.06
CA GLY A 37 -8.00 -3.02 20.34
C GLY A 37 -7.93 -4.55 20.40
N PRO A 38 -9.04 -5.24 20.70
CA PRO A 38 -9.08 -6.70 20.81
C PRO A 38 -8.92 -7.43 19.47
N GLY A 39 -9.03 -6.69 18.35
CA GLY A 39 -8.87 -7.25 17.01
C GLY A 39 -7.41 -7.40 16.58
N THR A 40 -7.20 -8.12 15.48
CA THR A 40 -5.88 -8.31 14.88
C THR A 40 -5.79 -7.53 13.57
N ALA A 41 -4.73 -6.74 13.39
CA ALA A 41 -4.38 -6.18 12.09
C ALA A 41 -3.48 -7.16 11.36
N LEU A 42 -3.67 -7.33 10.06
CA LEU A 42 -2.86 -8.22 9.24
C LEU A 42 -2.14 -7.40 8.17
N MET A 43 -0.81 -7.50 8.16
CA MET A 43 0.02 -6.94 7.10
C MET A 43 0.00 -7.89 5.90
N VAL A 44 -0.56 -7.45 4.79
CA VAL A 44 -0.69 -8.26 3.57
C VAL A 44 0.35 -7.78 2.57
N ALA A 45 1.09 -8.70 1.97
CA ALA A 45 1.99 -8.36 0.87
C ALA A 45 1.16 -8.04 -0.39
N PRO A 46 1.60 -7.14 -1.28
CA PRO A 46 0.87 -6.79 -2.51
C PRO A 46 0.51 -8.01 -3.38
N SER A 47 1.37 -9.04 -3.42
CA SER A 47 1.12 -10.28 -4.16
C SER A 47 0.01 -11.15 -3.59
N GLN A 48 -0.36 -10.95 -2.33
CA GLN A 48 -1.41 -11.72 -1.65
C GLN A 48 -2.76 -11.01 -1.69
N LEU A 49 -2.81 -9.76 -2.17
CA LEU A 49 -4.03 -8.96 -2.27
C LEU A 49 -5.16 -9.73 -2.95
N GLU A 50 -4.91 -10.32 -4.10
CA GLU A 50 -5.90 -11.11 -4.87
C GLU A 50 -6.38 -12.35 -4.11
N ALA A 51 -5.45 -13.06 -3.47
CA ALA A 51 -5.79 -14.23 -2.67
C ALA A 51 -6.73 -13.85 -1.51
N ARG A 52 -6.48 -12.72 -0.85
CA ARG A 52 -7.35 -12.21 0.23
C ARG A 52 -8.72 -11.78 -0.30
N VAL A 53 -8.78 -11.14 -1.46
CA VAL A 53 -10.07 -10.81 -2.10
C VAL A 53 -10.85 -12.09 -2.44
N ALA A 54 -10.19 -13.12 -2.97
CA ALA A 54 -10.80 -14.42 -3.26
C ALA A 54 -11.23 -15.19 -1.98
N GLU A 55 -10.54 -15.01 -0.86
CA GLU A 55 -10.94 -15.52 0.47
C GLU A 55 -12.20 -14.84 1.04
N GLY A 56 -12.73 -13.80 0.38
CA GLY A 56 -13.92 -13.07 0.79
C GLY A 56 -13.63 -11.87 1.68
N TRP A 57 -12.42 -11.32 1.66
CA TRP A 57 -12.14 -10.04 2.32
C TRP A 57 -12.79 -8.89 1.55
N THR A 58 -13.43 -7.96 2.26
CA THR A 58 -13.99 -6.75 1.66
C THR A 58 -12.86 -5.79 1.34
N LEU A 59 -12.59 -5.57 0.05
CA LEU A 59 -11.59 -4.63 -0.41
C LEU A 59 -12.11 -3.19 -0.33
N VAL A 60 -11.38 -2.33 0.36
CA VAL A 60 -11.71 -0.91 0.50
C VAL A 60 -10.52 -0.04 0.10
N ASP A 61 -10.74 0.80 -0.90
CA ASP A 61 -9.84 1.87 -1.28
C ASP A 61 -10.11 3.11 -0.41
N ILE A 62 -9.10 3.52 0.36
CA ILE A 62 -9.20 4.65 1.29
C ILE A 62 -8.48 5.91 0.80
N ARG A 63 -8.06 5.92 -0.46
CA ARG A 63 -7.44 7.08 -1.11
C ARG A 63 -8.42 8.24 -1.24
N ASP A 64 -7.88 9.45 -1.41
CA ASP A 64 -8.69 10.62 -1.70
C ASP A 64 -9.39 10.51 -3.07
N GLU A 65 -10.44 11.31 -3.27
CA GLU A 65 -11.27 11.30 -4.48
C GLU A 65 -10.46 11.53 -5.76
N ARG A 66 -9.45 12.40 -5.72
CA ARG A 66 -8.59 12.67 -6.89
C ARG A 66 -7.81 11.42 -7.29
N GLN A 67 -7.14 10.78 -6.33
CA GLN A 67 -6.40 9.53 -6.60
C GLN A 67 -7.31 8.41 -7.09
N HIS A 68 -8.53 8.31 -6.54
CA HIS A 68 -9.51 7.31 -6.95
C HIS A 68 -10.09 7.60 -8.35
N ALA A 69 -10.29 8.88 -8.71
CA ALA A 69 -10.74 9.28 -10.04
C ALA A 69 -9.67 9.00 -11.11
N ASN A 70 -8.40 9.20 -10.79
CA ASN A 70 -7.28 8.93 -11.68
C ASN A 70 -7.19 7.44 -12.05
N ALA A 71 -7.28 6.57 -11.04
CA ALA A 71 -7.39 5.14 -11.21
C ALA A 71 -8.01 4.47 -9.98
N ARG A 72 -8.88 3.50 -10.19
CA ARG A 72 -9.59 2.74 -9.15
C ARG A 72 -9.60 1.25 -9.45
N LEU A 73 -9.68 0.44 -8.41
CA LEU A 73 -9.94 -0.99 -8.52
C LEU A 73 -11.45 -1.22 -8.59
N LYS A 74 -11.96 -1.90 -9.62
CA LYS A 74 -13.40 -2.13 -9.80
C LYS A 74 -14.04 -2.87 -8.64
N ALA A 75 -13.31 -3.82 -8.07
CA ALA A 75 -13.77 -4.66 -6.98
C ALA A 75 -13.75 -3.95 -5.61
N ALA A 76 -13.13 -2.76 -5.50
CA ALA A 76 -12.96 -2.07 -4.24
C ALA A 76 -14.10 -1.09 -3.96
N ALA A 77 -14.63 -1.11 -2.74
CA ALA A 77 -15.46 -0.01 -2.25
C ALA A 77 -14.57 1.22 -1.97
N HIS A 78 -15.07 2.42 -2.25
CA HIS A 78 -14.35 3.67 -1.98
C HIS A 78 -14.84 4.33 -0.70
N VAL A 79 -13.95 4.49 0.27
CA VAL A 79 -14.22 5.20 1.53
C VAL A 79 -12.99 6.02 1.91
N PRO A 80 -12.91 7.30 1.52
CA PRO A 80 -11.71 8.11 1.72
C PRO A 80 -11.44 8.34 3.21
N LEU A 81 -10.20 8.12 3.64
CA LEU A 81 -9.77 8.49 5.00
C LEU A 81 -9.65 10.01 5.16
N PHE A 82 -9.19 10.68 4.11
CA PHE A 82 -9.01 12.12 4.05
C PHE A 82 -9.82 12.71 2.89
N VAL A 83 -10.55 13.78 3.17
CA VAL A 83 -11.36 14.52 2.21
C VAL A 83 -10.83 15.94 2.05
N ALA A 84 -11.10 16.59 0.93
CA ALA A 84 -10.69 17.97 0.71
C ALA A 84 -11.28 18.89 1.79
N ASP A 85 -10.44 19.78 2.33
CA ASP A 85 -10.92 20.80 3.26
C ASP A 85 -11.40 22.03 2.49
N GLU A 86 -12.70 22.08 2.18
CA GLU A 86 -13.32 23.21 1.47
C GLU A 86 -13.67 24.41 2.36
N SER A 87 -13.28 24.39 3.63
CA SER A 87 -13.55 25.52 4.51
C SER A 87 -12.74 26.77 4.11
N GLN A 88 -13.35 27.94 4.33
CA GLN A 88 -12.87 29.24 3.85
C GLN A 88 -12.43 30.17 4.99
N GLY A 89 -12.11 29.62 6.17
CA GLY A 89 -11.64 30.42 7.30
C GLY A 89 -10.23 30.97 7.07
N ALA A 90 -9.91 32.15 7.60
CA ALA A 90 -8.59 32.77 7.44
C ALA A 90 -7.43 31.86 7.87
N SER A 91 -7.60 31.12 8.97
CA SER A 91 -6.62 30.14 9.45
C SER A 91 -6.47 28.92 8.52
N VAL A 92 -7.54 28.54 7.82
CA VAL A 92 -7.53 27.44 6.84
C VAL A 92 -6.89 27.89 5.54
N LEU A 93 -7.19 29.10 5.08
CA LEU A 93 -6.53 29.72 3.92
C LEU A 93 -5.01 29.82 4.13
N GLY A 94 -4.58 30.23 5.33
CA GLY A 94 -3.17 30.21 5.71
C GLY A 94 -2.54 28.81 5.59
N ARG A 95 -3.21 27.77 6.10
CA ARG A 95 -2.74 26.38 5.97
C ARG A 95 -2.74 25.90 4.52
N LYS A 96 -3.76 26.25 3.73
CA LYS A 96 -3.83 25.96 2.28
C LYS A 96 -2.65 26.58 1.55
N ALA A 97 -2.29 27.82 1.86
CA ALA A 97 -1.13 28.50 1.27
C ALA A 97 0.18 27.78 1.62
N VAL A 98 0.36 27.35 2.87
CA VAL A 98 1.55 26.57 3.29
C VAL A 98 1.62 25.22 2.57
N VAL A 99 0.50 24.47 2.52
CA VAL A 99 0.46 23.19 1.80
C VAL A 99 0.73 23.40 0.31
N PHE A 100 0.10 24.41 -0.30
CA PHE A 100 0.32 24.75 -1.70
C PHE A 100 1.78 25.10 -1.98
N GLY A 101 2.41 25.95 -1.16
CA GLY A 101 3.80 26.37 -1.34
C GLY A 101 4.83 25.26 -1.10
N THR A 102 4.51 24.28 -0.26
CA THR A 102 5.43 23.17 0.07
C THR A 102 5.30 21.98 -0.86
N ILE A 103 4.11 21.41 -1.01
CA ILE A 103 3.89 20.17 -1.79
C ILE A 103 2.70 20.24 -2.76
N GLY A 104 1.81 21.22 -2.63
CA GLY A 104 0.57 21.22 -3.40
C GLY A 104 0.77 21.50 -4.88
N TRP A 105 1.57 22.50 -5.25
CA TRP A 105 1.77 22.87 -6.65
C TRP A 105 2.52 21.81 -7.47
N TRP A 106 3.53 21.14 -6.89
CA TRP A 106 4.33 20.13 -7.59
C TRP A 106 3.88 18.69 -7.33
N GLY A 107 3.28 18.38 -6.17
CA GLY A 107 2.74 17.06 -5.83
C GLY A 107 1.24 16.90 -6.06
N GLY A 108 0.53 17.98 -6.41
CA GLY A 108 -0.92 17.98 -6.64
C GLY A 108 -1.76 17.73 -5.37
N GLN A 109 -1.17 17.89 -4.19
CA GLN A 109 -1.84 17.64 -2.91
C GLN A 109 -2.51 18.90 -2.36
N GLY A 110 -3.82 18.85 -2.15
CA GLY A 110 -4.57 19.90 -1.45
C GLY A 110 -4.48 19.74 0.07
N LEU A 111 -4.93 20.77 0.80
CA LEU A 111 -5.19 20.62 2.23
C LEU A 111 -6.37 19.66 2.41
N THR A 112 -6.12 18.57 3.13
CA THR A 112 -7.15 17.58 3.45
C THR A 112 -7.46 17.57 4.94
N LYS A 113 -8.69 17.21 5.27
CA LYS A 113 -9.16 16.94 6.63
C LYS A 113 -9.58 15.49 6.76
N GLU A 114 -9.56 14.98 7.98
CA GLU A 114 -10.00 13.61 8.26
C GLU A 114 -11.52 13.47 8.04
N ASN A 115 -11.91 12.37 7.43
CA ASN A 115 -13.32 12.02 7.25
C ASN A 115 -13.92 11.53 8.57
N ARG A 116 -14.93 12.24 9.06
CA ARG A 116 -15.65 11.88 10.31
C ARG A 116 -16.54 10.66 10.11
N ASP A 117 -17.03 10.45 8.89
CA ASP A 117 -17.89 9.35 8.50
C ASP A 117 -17.11 8.14 7.98
N PHE A 118 -15.79 8.12 8.21
CA PHE A 118 -14.92 7.04 7.74
C PHE A 118 -15.36 5.68 8.29
N VAL A 119 -15.55 5.57 9.61
CA VAL A 119 -15.87 4.30 10.27
C VAL A 119 -17.23 3.78 9.82
N SER A 120 -18.26 4.64 9.82
CA SER A 120 -19.60 4.29 9.33
C SER A 120 -19.59 3.92 7.85
N GLY A 121 -18.76 4.58 7.04
CA GLY A 121 -18.55 4.24 5.63
C GLY A 121 -17.97 2.84 5.43
N ILE A 122 -16.99 2.44 6.26
CA ILE A 122 -16.40 1.10 6.25
C ILE A 122 -17.43 0.04 6.65
N GLU A 123 -18.21 0.28 7.70
CA GLU A 123 -19.28 -0.63 8.12
C GLU A 123 -20.31 -0.81 7.00
N ALA A 124 -20.74 0.27 6.36
CA ALA A 124 -21.65 0.21 5.22
C ALA A 124 -21.06 -0.55 4.03
N ALA A 125 -19.77 -0.38 3.74
CA ALA A 125 -19.09 -1.13 2.69
C ALA A 125 -19.01 -2.63 3.00
N ALA A 126 -18.69 -2.99 4.25
CA ALA A 126 -18.65 -4.36 4.73
C ALA A 126 -20.03 -5.05 4.66
N LEU A 127 -21.10 -4.33 5.01
CA LEU A 127 -22.47 -4.82 4.92
C LEU A 127 -22.90 -5.02 3.45
N LYS A 128 -22.55 -4.10 2.56
CA LYS A 128 -22.85 -4.21 1.11
C LYS A 128 -22.16 -5.41 0.46
N ALA A 129 -20.96 -5.77 0.91
CA ALA A 129 -20.24 -6.96 0.46
C ALA A 129 -20.81 -8.28 1.01
N GLY A 130 -21.95 -8.25 1.72
CA GLY A 130 -22.60 -9.44 2.30
C GLY A 130 -22.04 -9.87 3.66
N GLY A 131 -21.18 -9.04 4.27
CA GLY A 131 -20.59 -9.29 5.58
C GLY A 131 -21.45 -8.79 6.75
N ARG A 132 -21.00 -9.07 7.98
CA ARG A 132 -21.47 -8.36 9.19
C ARG A 132 -20.62 -7.10 9.40
N ALA A 133 -21.04 -6.18 10.28
CA ALA A 133 -20.20 -5.03 10.68
C ALA A 133 -18.80 -5.46 11.20
N SER A 134 -18.66 -6.71 11.65
CA SER A 134 -17.41 -7.35 12.07
C SER A 134 -16.66 -8.13 10.95
N ALA A 135 -16.98 -7.88 9.67
CA ALA A 135 -16.37 -8.59 8.56
C ALA A 135 -14.88 -8.30 8.42
N LYS A 136 -14.19 -9.19 7.67
CA LYS A 136 -12.78 -9.05 7.33
C LYS A 136 -12.61 -7.92 6.32
N VAL A 137 -12.01 -6.81 6.74
CA VAL A 137 -11.81 -5.63 5.88
C VAL A 137 -10.35 -5.56 5.42
N LEU A 138 -10.12 -5.36 4.12
CA LEU A 138 -8.80 -5.18 3.53
C LEU A 138 -8.66 -3.77 2.97
N LEU A 139 -7.82 -2.97 3.62
CA LEU A 139 -7.60 -1.56 3.29
C LEU A 139 -6.44 -1.39 2.32
N VAL A 140 -6.66 -0.59 1.27
CA VAL A 140 -5.62 -0.22 0.31
C VAL A 140 -5.49 1.28 0.16
N CYS A 141 -4.25 1.74 0.05
CA CYS A 141 -3.92 3.11 -0.30
C CYS A 141 -2.69 3.13 -1.19
N GLN A 142 -2.24 4.32 -1.62
CA GLN A 142 -1.14 4.41 -2.58
C GLN A 142 0.18 3.83 -2.05
N THR A 143 0.57 4.15 -0.81
CA THR A 143 1.90 3.81 -0.25
C THR A 143 1.86 2.84 0.93
N GLY A 144 0.68 2.50 1.44
CA GLY A 144 0.48 1.66 2.64
C GLY A 144 0.30 2.45 3.95
N LEU A 145 0.90 3.64 4.08
CA LEU A 145 0.90 4.40 5.36
C LEU A 145 -0.49 4.82 5.84
N ARG A 146 -1.34 5.30 4.92
CA ARG A 146 -2.72 5.68 5.27
C ARG A 146 -3.54 4.47 5.70
N SER A 147 -3.32 3.33 5.06
CA SER A 147 -4.02 2.09 5.37
C SER A 147 -3.60 1.50 6.70
N GLU A 148 -2.34 1.66 7.09
CA GLU A 148 -1.86 1.27 8.41
C GLU A 148 -2.52 2.10 9.53
N VAL A 149 -2.55 3.43 9.39
CA VAL A 149 -3.22 4.31 10.38
C VAL A 149 -4.71 4.02 10.44
N ALA A 150 -5.37 3.85 9.28
CA ALA A 150 -6.76 3.47 9.24
C ALA A 150 -7.02 2.11 9.90
N ALA A 151 -6.14 1.13 9.71
CA ALA A 151 -6.27 -0.18 10.34
C ALA A 151 -6.21 -0.08 11.87
N GLN A 152 -5.26 0.67 12.41
CA GLN A 152 -5.16 0.91 13.85
C GLN A 152 -6.41 1.63 14.39
N ARG A 153 -6.95 2.60 13.64
CA ARG A 153 -8.19 3.29 14.01
C ARG A 153 -9.39 2.35 14.03
N LEU A 154 -9.54 1.48 13.03
CA LEU A 154 -10.61 0.48 13.01
C LEU A 154 -10.49 -0.52 14.17
N LEU A 155 -9.27 -0.97 14.50
CA LEU A 155 -9.04 -1.83 15.66
C LEU A 155 -9.45 -1.15 16.97
N ALA A 156 -9.11 0.13 17.15
CA ALA A 156 -9.53 0.91 18.32
C ALA A 156 -11.05 1.04 18.44
N MET A 157 -11.76 1.04 17.31
CA MET A 157 -13.24 1.07 17.25
C MET A 157 -13.88 -0.31 17.45
N GLY A 158 -13.09 -1.36 17.67
CA GLY A 158 -13.58 -2.71 17.96
C GLY A 158 -13.72 -3.63 16.74
N PHE A 159 -13.16 -3.27 15.58
CA PHE A 159 -13.12 -4.19 14.44
C PHE A 159 -12.26 -5.41 14.77
N GLY A 160 -12.77 -6.60 14.49
CA GLY A 160 -12.10 -7.85 14.85
C GLY A 160 -10.95 -8.25 13.92
N GLN A 161 -11.16 -8.11 12.60
CA GLN A 161 -10.18 -8.52 11.57
C GLN A 161 -10.03 -7.42 10.53
N VAL A 162 -8.88 -6.77 10.54
CA VAL A 162 -8.53 -5.72 9.58
C VAL A 162 -7.21 -6.10 8.94
N ALA A 163 -7.08 -5.88 7.64
CA ALA A 163 -5.86 -6.10 6.90
C ALA A 163 -5.51 -4.83 6.13
N TYR A 164 -4.22 -4.63 5.87
CA TYR A 164 -3.77 -3.58 4.96
C TYR A 164 -2.60 -4.06 4.12
N VAL A 165 -2.49 -3.49 2.91
CA VAL A 165 -1.40 -3.83 2.00
C VAL A 165 -0.16 -3.00 2.32
N VAL A 166 0.93 -3.68 2.66
CA VAL A 166 2.25 -3.05 2.89
C VAL A 166 2.79 -2.52 1.57
N GLY A 167 3.33 -1.30 1.57
CA GLY A 167 3.77 -0.62 0.34
C GLY A 167 2.62 -0.09 -0.54
N GLY A 168 1.38 -0.49 -0.26
CA GLY A 168 0.19 -0.05 -0.97
C GLY A 168 0.19 -0.44 -2.45
N LEU A 169 -0.58 0.30 -3.24
CA LEU A 169 -0.72 0.09 -4.68
C LEU A 169 0.56 0.41 -5.47
N ASN A 170 1.50 1.14 -4.87
CA ASN A 170 2.82 1.41 -5.48
C ASN A 170 3.66 0.14 -5.69
N GLU A 171 3.45 -0.87 -4.85
CA GLU A 171 4.17 -2.16 -4.91
C GLU A 171 3.34 -3.27 -5.55
N ALA A 172 2.05 -3.02 -5.83
CA ALA A 172 1.14 -3.95 -6.50
C ALA A 172 1.33 -3.99 -8.02
N ARG A 173 2.58 -4.08 -8.50
CA ARG A 173 2.86 -4.20 -9.93
C ARG A 173 2.47 -5.59 -10.44
N GLY A 174 1.72 -5.63 -11.53
CA GLY A 174 1.25 -6.89 -12.12
C GLY A 174 0.02 -7.49 -11.43
N LEU A 175 -0.75 -6.66 -10.72
CA LEU A 175 -2.05 -7.03 -10.19
C LEU A 175 -3.00 -7.38 -11.35
N SER A 176 -3.66 -8.53 -11.28
CA SER A 176 -4.67 -9.02 -12.21
C SER A 176 -6.07 -8.48 -11.91
N LEU A 177 -6.23 -7.70 -10.84
CA LEU A 177 -7.50 -7.03 -10.53
C LEU A 177 -7.82 -5.95 -11.56
N ASP A 178 -9.07 -5.97 -12.02
CA ASP A 178 -9.59 -4.98 -12.95
C ASP A 178 -9.45 -3.56 -12.39
N THR A 179 -8.76 -2.72 -13.16
CA THR A 179 -8.54 -1.31 -12.86
C THR A 179 -9.28 -0.45 -13.89
N GLU A 180 -9.87 0.66 -13.44
CA GLU A 180 -10.46 1.70 -14.29
C GLU A 180 -9.80 3.04 -14.01
N GLY A 181 -9.58 3.84 -15.04
CA GLY A 181 -8.99 5.16 -14.90
C GLY A 181 -8.28 5.62 -16.17
N GLU A 182 -7.93 6.90 -16.20
CA GLU A 182 -7.11 7.45 -17.28
C GLU A 182 -5.61 7.15 -17.05
N MET A 183 -5.22 6.87 -15.81
CA MET A 183 -3.83 6.57 -15.44
C MET A 183 -3.69 5.15 -14.92
N ASP A 184 -2.45 4.64 -14.95
CA ASP A 184 -2.12 3.40 -14.26
C ASP A 184 -2.29 3.55 -12.75
N ILE A 185 -2.74 2.47 -12.08
CA ILE A 185 -2.93 2.44 -10.62
C ILE A 185 -1.66 2.84 -9.84
N TRP A 186 -0.50 2.56 -10.44
CA TRP A 186 0.83 2.91 -9.91
C TRP A 186 1.08 4.42 -9.91
N ASP A 187 0.57 5.13 -10.92
CA ASP A 187 0.76 6.56 -11.11
C ASP A 187 -0.40 7.40 -10.58
N ALA A 188 -1.53 6.77 -10.22
CA ALA A 188 -2.72 7.40 -9.65
C ALA A 188 -2.43 8.35 -8.47
N GLY A 189 -1.38 8.03 -7.70
CA GLY A 189 -0.91 8.83 -6.57
C GLY A 189 -0.26 10.16 -6.94
N LYS A 190 0.40 10.23 -8.11
CA LYS A 190 1.15 11.38 -8.59
C LYS A 190 0.18 12.50 -9.00
N GLY A 191 0.65 13.73 -8.95
CA GLY A 191 -0.15 14.90 -9.32
C GLY A 191 0.70 16.14 -9.47
N GLY A 192 0.13 17.20 -10.04
CA GLY A 192 0.87 18.44 -10.29
C GLY A 192 2.07 18.20 -11.22
N LEU A 193 3.16 18.94 -11.01
CA LEU A 193 4.36 18.79 -11.84
C LEU A 193 5.05 17.42 -11.71
N SER A 194 4.88 16.73 -10.58
CA SER A 194 5.55 15.46 -10.27
C SER A 194 5.16 14.33 -11.23
N GLN A 195 3.97 14.41 -11.84
CA GLN A 195 3.53 13.43 -12.84
C GLN A 195 4.43 13.43 -14.09
N TYR A 196 5.04 14.58 -14.42
CA TYR A 196 5.94 14.72 -15.56
C TYR A 196 7.42 14.54 -15.21
N PHE A 197 7.76 14.48 -13.92
CA PHE A 197 9.15 14.52 -13.45
C PHE A 197 10.01 13.40 -14.05
N GLN A 198 9.45 12.19 -14.14
CA GLN A 198 10.13 11.04 -14.77
C GLN A 198 10.36 11.25 -16.27
N THR A 199 9.37 11.78 -16.98
CA THR A 199 9.49 12.09 -18.41
C THR A 199 10.53 13.17 -18.65
N ILE A 200 10.50 14.25 -17.87
CA ILE A 200 11.45 15.36 -17.97
C ILE A 200 12.88 14.87 -17.71
N ILE A 201 13.10 14.09 -16.65
CA ILE A 201 14.44 13.54 -16.33
C ILE A 201 14.95 12.64 -17.46
N ARG A 202 14.10 11.77 -18.01
CA ARG A 202 14.50 10.89 -19.12
C ARG A 202 14.91 11.67 -20.36
N VAL A 203 14.11 12.67 -20.76
CA VAL A 203 14.43 13.52 -21.90
C VAL A 203 15.72 14.31 -21.65
N LEU A 204 15.85 14.91 -20.46
CA LEU A 204 17.04 15.66 -20.08
C LEU A 204 18.31 14.79 -20.10
N LEU A 205 18.25 13.57 -19.57
CA LEU A 205 19.37 12.62 -19.61
C LEU A 205 19.80 12.29 -21.04
N VAL A 206 18.84 12.04 -21.93
CA VAL A 206 19.14 11.75 -23.34
C VAL A 206 19.79 12.96 -24.02
N VAL A 207 19.26 14.16 -23.80
CA VAL A 207 19.82 15.41 -24.38
C VAL A 207 21.23 15.65 -23.86
N LEU A 208 21.46 15.51 -22.55
CA LEU A 208 22.79 15.68 -21.95
C LEU A 208 23.78 14.63 -22.44
N ALA A 209 23.36 13.37 -22.59
CA ALA A 209 24.21 12.30 -23.13
C ALA A 209 24.61 12.57 -24.58
N VAL A 210 23.67 13.01 -25.43
CA VAL A 210 23.96 13.39 -26.82
C VAL A 210 24.91 14.58 -26.88
N ALA A 211 24.67 15.61 -26.07
CA ALA A 211 25.55 16.77 -25.99
C ALA A 211 26.96 16.39 -25.52
N TYR A 212 27.08 15.54 -24.50
CA TYR A 212 28.36 15.04 -24.01
C TYR A 212 29.14 14.29 -25.10
N VAL A 213 28.48 13.37 -25.81
CA VAL A 213 29.09 12.63 -26.92
C VAL A 213 29.54 13.58 -28.05
N ALA A 214 28.72 14.58 -28.41
CA ALA A 214 29.10 15.57 -29.41
C ALA A 214 30.32 16.40 -28.98
N LEU A 215 30.43 16.76 -27.70
CA LEU A 215 31.59 17.47 -27.15
C LEU A 215 32.86 16.60 -27.19
N GLU A 216 32.77 15.31 -26.85
CA GLU A 216 33.92 14.39 -26.97
C GLU A 216 34.36 14.23 -28.43
N PHE A 217 33.42 14.08 -29.38
CA PHE A 217 33.76 14.04 -30.81
C PHE A 217 34.47 15.33 -31.29
N MET A 218 34.07 16.50 -30.80
CA MET A 218 34.75 17.76 -31.14
C MET A 218 36.13 17.90 -30.48
N LYS A 219 36.34 17.26 -29.33
CA LYS A 219 37.62 17.23 -28.62
C LYS A 219 38.63 16.31 -29.31
N ASP A 220 38.18 15.15 -29.80
CA ASP A 220 39.05 14.17 -30.50
C ASP A 220 39.39 14.60 -31.94
N GLY A 221 38.64 15.56 -32.50
CA GLY A 221 38.89 16.14 -33.82
C GLY A 221 39.85 17.34 -33.85
N GLN A 222 40.42 17.73 -32.71
CA GLN A 222 41.45 18.77 -32.55
C GLN A 222 42.82 18.13 -32.32
#